data_AF-A0AAE3WAF1-F1
#
_entry.id   AF-A0AAE3WAF1-F1
#
_cell.length_a   1.000
_cell.length_b   1.000
_cell.length_c   1.000
_cell.angle_alpha   90.00
_cell.angle_beta   90.00
_cell.angle_gamma   90.00
#
_symmetry.space_group_name_H-M   'P 1'
#
loop_
_entity.id
_entity.type
_entity.pdbx_description
1 polymer ?
#
loop_
_entity_poly.entity_id
_entity_poly.type
_entity_poly.pdbx_seq_one_letter_code
_entity_poly.pdbx_strand_id
1 'polypeptide(L)'
;MFLEDLITALAAEDRNKPVKHGFGSPHSYRGFYEQLAFEPIENTTVGAMLDAACEALDATYEGYKGGTYRMDSLTECWLAEYGSTGEQLGPTLLRGMLADGA
;
A
#
# COMPACT_ATOMS: atom_id res chain seq x y z
N MET A 1 7.10 0.48 6.21
CA MET A 1 6.37 0.99 7.40
C MET A 1 5.17 0.08 7.66
N PHE A 2 4.55 0.17 8.84
CA PHE A 2 3.37 -0.64 9.14
C PHE A 2 2.10 -0.05 8.51
N LEU A 3 1.09 -0.89 8.31
CA LEU A 3 -0.17 -0.51 7.69
C LEU A 3 -0.89 0.59 8.48
N GLU A 4 -0.87 0.54 9.82
CA GLU A 4 -1.47 1.60 10.64
C GLU A 4 -0.77 2.96 10.50
N ASP A 5 0.56 2.96 10.35
CA ASP A 5 1.33 4.18 10.12
C ASP A 5 0.98 4.79 8.76
N LEU A 6 0.83 3.93 7.74
CA LEU A 6 0.44 4.33 6.39
C LEU A 6 -0.96 4.96 6.38
N ILE A 7 -1.95 4.29 6.99
CA ILE A 7 -3.32 4.79 7.10
C ILE A 7 -3.33 6.13 7.83
N THR A 8 -2.62 6.22 8.96
CA THR A 8 -2.54 7.46 9.76
C THR A 8 -1.93 8.60 8.96
N ALA A 9 -0.84 8.35 8.23
CA ALA A 9 -0.19 9.36 7.41
C ALA A 9 -1.08 9.85 6.26
N LEU A 10 -1.78 8.95 5.57
CA LEU A 10 -2.70 9.32 4.48
C LEU A 10 -3.95 10.04 4.99
N ALA A 11 -4.48 9.64 6.16
CA ALA A 11 -5.66 10.26 6.76
C ALA A 11 -5.40 11.71 7.24
N ALA A 12 -4.14 12.10 7.43
CA ALA A 12 -3.74 13.47 7.78
C ALA A 12 -3.66 14.42 6.58
N GLU A 13 -3.70 13.90 5.35
CA GLU A 13 -3.59 14.67 4.11
C GLU A 13 -4.97 15.01 3.53
N ASP A 14 -5.02 15.96 2.59
CA ASP A 14 -6.24 16.23 1.82
C ASP A 14 -6.55 15.04 0.91
N ARG A 15 -7.69 14.38 1.14
CA ARG A 15 -8.17 13.23 0.34
C ARG A 15 -8.26 13.53 -1.16
N ASN A 16 -8.54 14.77 -1.55
CA ASN A 16 -8.68 15.16 -2.96
C ASN A 16 -7.35 15.52 -3.62
N LYS A 17 -6.25 15.53 -2.86
CA LYS A 17 -4.92 15.83 -3.39
C LYS A 17 -4.55 14.81 -4.46
N PRO A 18 -4.25 15.26 -5.70
CA PRO A 18 -3.83 14.38 -6.76
C PRO A 18 -2.41 13.88 -6.50
N VAL A 19 -2.15 12.62 -6.87
CA VAL A 19 -0.87 11.95 -6.78
C VAL A 19 -0.55 11.33 -8.13
N LYS A 20 0.52 11.78 -8.77
CA LYS A 20 0.88 11.34 -10.13
C LYS A 20 1.36 9.89 -10.13
N HIS A 21 2.27 9.53 -9.23
CA HIS A 21 2.69 8.14 -9.03
C HIS A 21 2.35 7.72 -7.60
N GLY A 22 1.25 6.97 -7.46
CA GLY A 22 0.76 6.46 -6.18
C GLY A 22 0.65 4.94 -6.19
N PHE A 23 -0.32 4.42 -5.44
CA PHE A 23 -0.55 2.98 -5.34
C PHE A 23 -2.03 2.63 -5.12
N GLY A 24 -2.35 1.35 -5.30
CA GLY A 24 -3.65 0.75 -4.97
C GLY A 24 -3.59 -0.77 -5.10
N SER A 25 -4.74 -1.43 -5.29
CA SER A 25 -4.83 -2.87 -5.55
C SER A 25 -4.02 -3.74 -4.56
N PRO A 26 -4.40 -3.79 -3.26
CA PRO A 26 -3.66 -4.53 -2.26
C PRO A 26 -3.57 -6.02 -2.57
N HIS A 27 -2.41 -6.63 -2.27
CA HIS A 27 -2.19 -8.07 -2.42
C HIS A 27 -1.10 -8.59 -1.46
N SER A 28 -1.01 -9.91 -1.30
CA SER A 28 0.08 -10.55 -0.56
C SER A 28 1.43 -10.29 -1.25
N TYR A 29 2.42 -9.78 -0.52
CA TYR A 29 3.74 -9.46 -1.04
C TYR A 29 4.52 -10.74 -1.41
N ARG A 30 5.26 -10.73 -2.52
CA ARG A 30 5.89 -11.96 -3.02
C ARG A 30 7.23 -12.30 -2.38
N GLY A 31 7.86 -11.34 -1.72
CA GLY A 31 9.04 -11.61 -0.89
C GLY A 31 8.67 -12.33 0.42
N PHE A 32 7.56 -11.90 1.04
CA PHE A 32 7.05 -12.42 2.31
C PHE A 32 5.51 -12.42 2.24
N TYR A 33 4.89 -13.59 2.16
CA TYR A 33 3.46 -13.70 1.84
C TYR A 33 2.54 -13.16 2.94
N GLU A 34 3.04 -13.14 4.17
CA GLU A 34 2.45 -12.53 5.36
C GLU A 34 2.53 -11.00 5.39
N GLN A 35 3.13 -10.37 4.37
CA GLN A 35 3.24 -8.92 4.24
C GLN A 35 2.35 -8.39 3.12
N LEU A 36 2.06 -7.09 3.18
CA LEU A 36 1.13 -6.43 2.27
C LEU A 36 1.89 -5.65 1.20
N ALA A 37 1.49 -5.82 -0.05
CA ALA A 37 1.94 -5.01 -1.16
C ALA A 37 0.77 -4.28 -1.82
N PHE A 38 1.07 -3.12 -2.39
CA PHE A 38 0.17 -2.38 -3.27
C PHE A 38 0.81 -2.27 -4.64
N GLU A 39 0.01 -2.37 -5.70
CA GLU A 39 0.49 -2.12 -7.04
C GLU A 39 0.74 -0.62 -7.26
N PRO A 40 1.80 -0.25 -8.01
CA PRO A 40 1.99 1.13 -8.43
C PRO A 40 0.87 1.55 -9.40
N ILE A 41 0.30 2.74 -9.16
CA ILE A 41 -0.79 3.29 -9.99
C ILE A 41 -0.43 4.72 -10.39
N GLU A 42 -0.65 5.05 -11.65
CA GLU A 42 -0.56 6.43 -12.15
C GLU A 42 -1.87 7.19 -11.98
N ASN A 43 -1.77 8.49 -11.69
CA ASN A 43 -2.88 9.44 -11.62
C ASN A 43 -3.99 9.01 -10.66
N THR A 44 -3.65 8.96 -9.36
CA THR A 44 -4.58 8.63 -8.28
C THR A 44 -4.79 9.82 -7.35
N THR A 45 -5.48 9.62 -6.23
CA THR A 45 -5.60 10.59 -5.15
C THR A 45 -5.16 9.99 -3.83
N VAL A 46 -4.82 10.86 -2.88
CA VAL A 46 -4.55 10.42 -1.50
C VAL A 46 -5.74 9.66 -0.91
N GLY A 47 -6.96 10.09 -1.21
CA GLY A 47 -8.18 9.40 -0.78
C GLY A 47 -8.27 7.97 -1.30
N ALA A 48 -7.95 7.74 -2.59
CA ALA A 48 -7.96 6.39 -3.16
C ALA A 48 -6.85 5.49 -2.57
N MET A 49 -5.66 6.04 -2.33
CA MET A 49 -4.58 5.32 -1.63
C MET A 49 -4.98 4.95 -0.20
N LEU A 50 -5.65 5.88 0.51
CA LEU A 50 -6.15 5.65 1.86
C LEU A 50 -7.23 4.57 1.88
N ASP A 51 -8.17 4.61 0.95
CA ASP A 51 -9.26 3.64 0.86
C ASP A 51 -8.68 2.23 0.60
N ALA A 52 -7.70 2.09 -0.30
CA ALA A 52 -7.00 0.84 -0.53
C ALA A 52 -6.27 0.31 0.72
N ALA A 53 -5.63 1.19 1.49
CA ALA A 53 -4.96 0.81 2.74
C ALA A 53 -5.96 0.36 3.81
N CYS A 54 -7.08 1.07 3.95
CA CYS A 54 -8.16 0.70 4.88
C CYS A 54 -8.83 -0.63 4.49
N GLU A 55 -9.07 -0.86 3.20
CA GLU A 55 -9.61 -2.13 2.70
C GLU A 55 -8.68 -3.31 2.99
N ALA A 56 -7.37 -3.08 3.02
CA ALA A 56 -6.41 -4.12 3.34
C ALA A 56 -6.34 -4.48 4.82
N LEU A 57 -6.74 -3.58 5.72
CA LEU A 57 -6.74 -3.85 7.15
C LEU A 57 -7.76 -4.94 7.49
N ASP A 58 -7.30 -5.97 8.21
CA ASP A 58 -8.06 -7.18 8.55
C ASP A 58 -8.47 -8.08 7.37
N ALA A 59 -8.13 -7.70 6.13
CA ALA A 59 -8.37 -8.51 4.95
C ALA A 59 -7.41 -9.71 4.87
N THR A 60 -7.81 -10.71 4.09
CA THR A 60 -6.98 -11.90 3.82
C THR A 60 -6.64 -11.98 2.35
N TYR A 61 -5.39 -12.34 2.05
CA TYR A 61 -4.90 -12.50 0.69
C TYR A 61 -4.26 -13.87 0.49
N GLU A 62 -4.39 -14.40 -0.73
CA GLU A 62 -3.75 -15.66 -1.10
C GLU A 62 -2.28 -15.45 -1.47
N GLY A 63 -1.44 -16.32 -0.90
CA GLY A 63 -0.03 -16.40 -1.26
C GLY A 63 0.14 -17.03 -2.65
N TYR A 64 1.16 -16.60 -3.39
CA TYR A 64 1.41 -17.10 -4.76
C TYR A 64 1.68 -18.61 -4.83
N LYS A 65 2.24 -19.19 -3.76
CA LYS A 65 2.48 -20.64 -3.61
C LYS A 65 1.41 -21.33 -2.74
N GLY A 66 0.25 -20.70 -2.57
CA GLY A 66 -0.80 -21.13 -1.66
C GLY A 66 -0.66 -20.54 -0.25
N GLY A 67 -1.68 -20.80 0.58
CA GLY A 67 -1.83 -20.21 1.90
C GLY A 67 -2.68 -18.94 1.89
N THR A 68 -3.18 -18.58 3.07
CA THR A 68 -4.03 -17.40 3.30
C THR A 68 -3.43 -16.59 4.43
N TYR A 69 -3.20 -15.31 4.17
CA TYR A 69 -2.49 -14.42 5.08
C TYR A 69 -3.38 -13.23 5.41
N ARG A 70 -3.68 -13.05 6.71
CA ARG A 70 -4.44 -11.90 7.20
C ARG A 70 -3.49 -10.74 7.43
N MET A 71 -3.85 -9.57 6.92
CA MET A 71 -3.10 -8.33 7.14
C MET A 71 -3.70 -7.62 8.35
N ASP A 72 -2.85 -7.26 9.30
CA ASP A 72 -3.19 -6.53 10.50
C ASP A 72 -2.50 -5.15 10.53
N SER A 73 -2.70 -4.42 11.62
CA SER A 73 -2.14 -3.07 11.78
C SER A 73 -0.61 -3.03 11.73
N LEU A 74 0.07 -4.11 12.12
CA LEU A 74 1.52 -4.26 12.16
C LEU A 74 2.10 -4.93 10.92
N THR A 75 1.27 -5.14 9.89
CA THR A 75 1.72 -5.71 8.63
C THR A 75 2.56 -4.68 7.88
N GLU A 76 3.77 -5.07 7.48
CA GLU A 76 4.65 -4.21 6.68
C GLU A 76 4.13 -4.05 5.26
N CYS A 77 4.25 -2.82 4.74
CA CYS A 77 3.77 -2.43 3.42
C CYS A 77 4.91 -2.32 2.39
N TRP A 78 4.60 -2.70 1.15
CA TRP A 78 5.50 -2.71 0.00
C TRP A 78 4.83 -2.10 -1.24
N LEU A 79 5.64 -1.55 -2.15
CA LEU A 79 5.21 -1.16 -3.49
C LEU A 79 5.75 -2.18 -4.48
N ALA A 80 4.86 -2.98 -5.06
CA ALA A 80 5.25 -4.05 -5.98
C ALA A 80 4.09 -4.41 -6.91
N GLU A 81 4.39 -4.81 -8.14
CA GLU A 81 3.41 -5.43 -9.03
C GLU A 81 3.06 -6.85 -8.55
N TYR A 82 1.82 -7.29 -8.78
CA TYR A 82 1.42 -8.65 -8.45
C TYR A 82 2.31 -9.69 -9.13
N GLY A 83 2.86 -10.61 -8.35
CA GLY A 83 3.76 -11.65 -8.85
C GLY A 83 5.24 -11.26 -8.86
N SER A 84 5.57 -10.03 -8.46
CA SER A 84 6.95 -9.54 -8.33
C SER A 84 7.32 -9.15 -6.89
N THR A 85 8.62 -8.93 -6.67
CA THR A 85 9.15 -8.24 -5.48
C THR A 85 9.33 -6.75 -5.80
N GLY A 86 9.44 -5.91 -4.78
CA GLY A 86 9.51 -4.46 -4.99
C GLY A 86 10.17 -3.72 -3.83
N GLU A 87 9.87 -2.43 -3.74
CA GLU A 87 10.47 -1.52 -2.77
C GLU A 87 9.64 -1.49 -1.48
N GLN A 88 10.29 -1.33 -0.34
CA GLN A 88 9.56 -1.18 0.91
C GLN A 88 8.82 0.16 0.90
N LEU A 89 7.53 0.15 1.23
CA LEU A 89 6.75 1.38 1.37
C LEU A 89 7.08 1.99 2.74
N GLY A 90 8.19 2.72 2.76
CA GLY A 90 8.68 3.47 3.92
C GLY A 90 8.29 4.94 3.90
N PRO A 91 8.58 5.69 4.99
CA PRO A 91 8.23 7.11 5.10
C PRO A 91 8.81 7.97 3.97
N THR A 92 10.02 7.66 3.49
CA THR A 92 10.66 8.40 2.39
C THR A 92 9.92 8.23 1.07
N LEU A 93 9.54 7.01 0.73
CA LEU A 93 8.80 6.72 -0.50
C LEU A 93 7.41 7.37 -0.47
N LEU A 94 6.70 7.23 0.65
CA LEU A 94 5.40 7.86 0.85
C LEU A 94 5.48 9.39 0.71
N ARG A 95 6.49 10.03 1.33
CA ARG A 95 6.71 11.48 1.18
C ARG A 95 6.97 11.87 -0.27
N GLY A 96 7.71 11.05 -1.03
CA GLY A 96 7.92 11.26 -2.46
C GLY A 96 6.61 11.27 -3.23
N MET A 97 5.77 10.25 -3.02
CA MET A 97 4.43 10.17 -3.64
C MET A 97 3.56 11.39 -3.28
N LEU A 98 3.53 11.77 -2.00
CA LEU A 98 2.73 12.90 -1.52
C LEU A 98 3.25 14.27 -2.00
N ALA A 99 4.53 14.37 -2.38
CA ALA A 99 5.09 15.57 -2.99
C ALA A 99 4.89 15.61 -4.52
N ASP A 100 4.56 14.47 -5.12
CA ASP A 100 4.43 14.28 -6.56
C ASP A 100 2.99 14.53 -7.02
N GLY A 101 2.65 15.81 -7.15
CA GLY A 101 1.36 16.27 -7.68
C GLY A 101 1.21 15.94 -9.16
N ALA A 102 -0.03 15.61 -9.57
CA ALA A 102 -0.41 15.46 -10.97
C ALA A 102 -0.59 16.81 -11.68
#